data_AF-A0A2R6DZT0-F1
#
_entry.id   AF-A0A2R6DZT0-F1
#
_cell.length_a   1.000
_cell.length_b   1.000
_cell.length_c   1.000
_cell.angle_alpha   90.00
_cell.angle_beta   90.00
_cell.angle_gamma   90.00
#
_symmetry.space_group_name_H-M   'P 1'
#
loop_
_entity.id
_entity.type
_entity.pdbx_description
1 polymer ?
#
loop_
_entity_poly.entity_id
_entity_poly.type
_entity_poly.pdbx_seq_one_letter_code
_entity_poly.pdbx_strand_id
1 'polypeptide(L)'
;MQSNNQQAYDRGVTVFSPDGRLYQVEYAREAVKFGSPTVGVCGASTVVLASRGRQRSPLVEPDSIEKLHDLDGRLGVGSAGHVADARRLVDFARRYAQHERLRYGEPPGVEPVAKAVADRVQESTQTGGTRPFGTALLVGGVTDDGPRLYQIDPSGTPDAWRAAAVGSGAGDIRAYLEDEYADGLDREAALSLALRALSAGTDDELSPPQLDVAVLDDAGFEAFDRDRRAAALDDADLPASFRPSRRRWGSRSCPGSRSHARSDRRRSPQRPAGPRADDPRRRGRRRGPPRGLRRRRLPETPRRPPSVAGDRRLSRRRRRIARAPRRRGGR
;
A
#
# COMPACT_ATOMS: atom_id res chain seq x y z
N MET A 1 9.19 -41.45 -9.22
CA MET A 1 9.00 -40.55 -8.05
C MET A 1 10.11 -39.51 -8.07
N GLN A 2 9.91 -38.37 -8.74
CA GLN A 2 10.87 -37.25 -8.70
C GLN A 2 10.68 -36.50 -7.38
N SER A 3 11.28 -36.99 -6.32
CA SER A 3 11.30 -36.31 -5.03
C SER A 3 12.24 -35.11 -5.10
N ASN A 4 11.64 -33.94 -5.24
CA ASN A 4 11.92 -32.75 -4.46
C ASN A 4 13.38 -32.24 -4.45
N ASN A 5 13.82 -31.66 -5.58
CA ASN A 5 14.95 -30.71 -5.59
C ASN A 5 14.47 -29.25 -5.57
N GLN A 6 13.28 -29.00 -4.99
CA GLN A 6 12.63 -27.68 -4.94
C GLN A 6 13.52 -26.64 -4.23
N GLN A 7 14.30 -27.10 -3.24
CA GLN A 7 15.29 -26.28 -2.52
C GLN A 7 16.43 -25.71 -3.38
N ALA A 8 16.71 -26.30 -4.55
CA ALA A 8 17.78 -25.81 -5.43
C ALA A 8 17.33 -24.56 -6.22
N TYR A 9 16.07 -24.54 -6.64
CA TYR A 9 15.48 -23.48 -7.47
C TYR A 9 14.95 -22.31 -6.66
N ASP A 10 14.67 -22.52 -5.37
CA ASP A 10 14.16 -21.49 -4.47
C ASP A 10 15.22 -20.47 -4.00
N ARG A 11 16.52 -20.74 -4.24
CA ARG A 11 17.61 -19.88 -3.73
C ARG A 11 17.81 -18.60 -4.54
N GLY A 12 17.29 -18.54 -5.75
CA GLY A 12 17.47 -17.41 -6.67
C GLY A 12 16.16 -16.79 -7.08
N VAL A 13 16.12 -15.47 -7.16
CA VAL A 13 14.92 -14.74 -7.62
C VAL A 13 14.69 -14.91 -9.12
N THR A 14 15.77 -15.05 -9.89
CA THR A 14 15.78 -15.13 -11.35
C THR A 14 15.93 -16.56 -11.88
N VAL A 15 15.69 -17.56 -11.03
CA VAL A 15 15.90 -18.98 -11.37
C VAL A 15 14.54 -19.63 -11.59
N PHE A 16 14.31 -20.12 -12.81
CA PHE A 16 13.11 -20.87 -13.14
C PHE A 16 13.20 -22.30 -12.59
N SER A 17 12.09 -22.77 -12.02
CA SER A 17 11.92 -24.18 -11.70
C SER A 17 11.74 -25.02 -12.97
N PRO A 18 11.88 -26.36 -12.90
CA PRO A 18 11.69 -27.24 -14.06
C PRO A 18 10.31 -27.16 -14.71
N ASP A 19 9.30 -26.75 -13.94
CA ASP A 19 7.92 -26.50 -14.38
C ASP A 19 7.66 -25.04 -14.80
N GLY A 20 8.70 -24.20 -14.88
CA GLY A 20 8.64 -22.84 -15.44
C GLY A 20 8.19 -21.75 -14.48
N ARG A 21 8.23 -22.00 -13.16
CA ARG A 21 7.75 -21.07 -12.13
C ARG A 21 8.90 -20.32 -11.47
N LEU A 22 8.56 -19.20 -10.83
CA LEU A 22 9.46 -18.40 -10.00
C LEU A 22 8.97 -18.44 -8.55
N TYR A 23 9.54 -19.34 -7.75
CA TYR A 23 9.08 -19.56 -6.37
C TYR A 23 9.16 -18.30 -5.49
N GLN A 24 10.17 -17.47 -5.68
CA GLN A 24 10.31 -16.21 -4.94
C GLN A 24 9.16 -15.22 -5.21
N VAL A 25 8.59 -15.23 -6.42
CA VAL A 25 7.40 -14.42 -6.75
C VAL A 25 6.16 -15.01 -6.10
N GLU A 26 6.03 -16.34 -6.07
CA GLU A 26 4.92 -17.01 -5.40
C GLU A 26 4.92 -16.77 -3.88
N TYR A 27 6.09 -16.79 -3.26
CA TYR A 27 6.23 -16.43 -1.85
C TYR A 27 5.86 -14.97 -1.59
N ALA A 28 6.23 -14.07 -2.50
CA ALA A 28 5.83 -12.68 -2.39
C ALA A 28 4.30 -12.52 -2.54
N ARG A 29 3.66 -13.27 -3.45
CA ARG A 29 2.19 -13.32 -3.56
C ARG A 29 1.54 -13.86 -2.30
N GLU A 30 2.12 -14.88 -1.67
CA GLU A 30 1.63 -15.40 -0.39
C GLU A 30 1.79 -14.36 0.72
N ALA A 31 2.90 -13.62 0.73
CA ALA A 31 3.13 -12.54 1.70
C ALA A 31 2.06 -11.44 1.64
N VAL A 32 1.51 -11.14 0.45
CA VAL A 32 0.42 -10.17 0.27
C VAL A 32 -0.83 -10.58 1.06
N LYS A 33 -1.15 -11.87 1.11
CA LYS A 33 -2.36 -12.39 1.79
C LYS A 33 -2.35 -12.16 3.29
N PHE A 34 -1.18 -11.94 3.91
CA PHE A 34 -1.07 -11.57 5.32
C PHE A 34 -1.25 -10.07 5.57
N GLY A 35 -1.25 -9.24 4.52
CA GLY A 35 -1.60 -7.83 4.60
C GLY A 35 -3.10 -7.65 4.80
N SER A 36 -3.51 -6.61 5.53
CA SER A 36 -4.94 -6.36 5.70
C SER A 36 -5.60 -5.90 4.38
N PRO A 37 -6.90 -6.17 4.20
CA PRO A 37 -7.54 -6.13 2.90
C PRO A 37 -7.69 -4.72 2.34
N THR A 38 -7.68 -4.64 1.02
CA THR A 38 -8.03 -3.45 0.24
C THR A 38 -8.90 -3.88 -0.94
N VAL A 39 -9.97 -3.12 -1.16
CA VAL A 39 -10.96 -3.28 -2.22
C VAL A 39 -10.95 -2.06 -3.12
N GLY A 40 -11.14 -2.28 -4.41
CA GLY A 40 -11.43 -1.26 -5.38
C GLY A 40 -12.69 -1.62 -6.17
N VAL A 41 -13.57 -0.64 -6.38
CA VAL A 41 -14.80 -0.79 -7.17
C VAL A 41 -14.87 0.35 -8.19
N CYS A 42 -15.06 -0.01 -9.46
CA CYS A 42 -15.26 0.92 -10.57
C CYS A 42 -16.77 1.11 -10.81
N GLY A 43 -17.25 2.34 -10.63
CA GLY A 43 -18.61 2.77 -10.94
C GLY A 43 -18.72 3.39 -12.34
N ALA A 44 -19.83 4.09 -12.60
CA ALA A 44 -20.08 4.76 -13.88
C ALA A 44 -19.17 5.97 -14.11
N SER A 45 -18.92 6.76 -13.07
CA SER A 45 -18.13 8.00 -13.11
C SER A 45 -17.14 8.11 -11.96
N THR A 46 -17.01 7.07 -11.15
CA THR A 46 -16.20 7.07 -9.93
C THR A 46 -15.40 5.78 -9.79
N VAL A 47 -14.32 5.85 -9.02
CA VAL A 47 -13.62 4.67 -8.51
C VAL A 47 -13.57 4.80 -6.99
N VAL A 48 -14.03 3.79 -6.27
CA VAL A 48 -13.95 3.73 -4.81
C VAL A 48 -12.81 2.80 -4.42
N LEU A 49 -11.94 3.27 -3.53
CA LEU A 49 -10.94 2.47 -2.85
C LEU A 49 -11.30 2.43 -1.37
N ALA A 50 -11.36 1.23 -0.81
CA ALA A 50 -11.63 1.03 0.60
C ALA A 50 -10.64 0.02 1.18
N SER A 51 -10.23 0.21 2.42
CA SER A 51 -9.23 -0.63 3.06
C SER A 51 -9.44 -0.72 4.55
N ARG A 52 -9.09 -1.87 5.14
CA ARG A 52 -9.09 -2.04 6.59
C ARG A 52 -7.69 -1.83 7.15
N GLY A 53 -7.50 -0.85 8.02
CA GLY A 53 -6.33 -0.66 8.87
C GLY A 53 -6.39 -1.56 10.11
N ARG A 54 -5.24 -2.11 10.54
CA ARG A 54 -5.17 -2.92 11.76
C ARG A 54 -4.43 -2.17 12.86
N GLN A 55 -5.19 -1.58 13.78
CA GLN A 55 -4.62 -0.95 14.98
C GLN A 55 -4.22 -2.03 15.98
N ARG A 56 -2.91 -2.26 16.15
CA ARG A 56 -2.39 -3.29 17.07
C ARG A 56 -2.44 -2.89 18.54
N SER A 57 -2.52 -1.59 18.82
CA SER A 57 -2.50 -1.04 20.17
C SER A 57 -3.25 0.29 20.19
N PRO A 58 -4.01 0.60 21.27
CA PRO A 58 -4.66 1.89 21.44
C PRO A 58 -3.68 3.07 21.52
N LEU A 59 -2.38 2.81 21.68
CA LEU A 59 -1.32 3.83 21.67
C LEU A 59 -0.92 4.25 20.25
N VAL A 60 -1.30 3.50 19.22
CA VAL A 60 -1.03 3.87 17.84
C VAL A 60 -2.08 4.86 17.39
N GLU A 61 -1.63 5.99 16.85
CA GLU A 61 -2.49 6.99 16.22
C GLU A 61 -3.15 6.36 14.97
N PRO A 62 -4.48 6.16 14.95
CA PRO A 62 -5.15 5.49 13.83
C PRO A 62 -4.93 6.18 12.50
N ASP A 63 -4.97 7.52 12.49
CA ASP A 63 -4.84 8.32 11.26
C ASP A 63 -3.44 8.22 10.64
N SER A 64 -2.44 7.73 11.39
CA SER A 64 -1.09 7.48 10.86
C SER A 64 -0.96 6.19 10.04
N ILE A 65 -1.96 5.31 10.09
CA ILE A 65 -1.99 4.04 9.35
C ILE A 65 -2.67 4.27 8.01
N GLU A 66 -2.02 5.02 7.13
CA GLU A 66 -2.54 5.26 5.78
C GLU A 66 -2.22 4.07 4.86
N LYS A 67 -3.25 3.58 4.16
CA LYS A 67 -3.10 2.58 3.08
C LYS A 67 -3.52 3.07 1.70
N LEU A 68 -4.34 4.11 1.67
CA LEU A 68 -4.83 4.76 0.46
C LEU A 68 -4.04 6.05 0.28
N HIS A 69 -3.52 6.28 -0.92
CA HIS A 69 -2.66 7.42 -1.19
C HIS A 69 -3.05 8.10 -2.50
N ASP A 70 -3.11 9.43 -2.48
CA ASP A 70 -3.18 10.25 -3.69
C ASP A 70 -1.86 10.18 -4.47
N LEU A 71 -1.97 10.08 -5.79
CA LEU A 71 -0.86 10.04 -6.74
C LEU A 71 -0.69 11.33 -7.56
N ASP A 72 -1.80 11.88 -8.09
CA ASP A 72 -1.81 13.08 -8.95
C ASP A 72 -3.19 13.77 -8.95
N GLY A 73 -3.86 13.81 -7.81
CA GLY A 73 -5.14 14.49 -7.63
C GLY A 73 -6.34 13.73 -8.21
N ARG A 74 -6.25 13.11 -9.38
CA ARG A 74 -7.32 12.28 -9.99
C ARG A 74 -7.03 10.78 -9.98
N LEU A 75 -5.85 10.42 -9.49
CA LEU A 75 -5.35 9.05 -9.42
C LEU A 75 -5.02 8.74 -7.97
N GLY A 76 -5.31 7.51 -7.54
CA GLY A 76 -5.05 7.05 -6.19
C GLY A 76 -4.66 5.59 -6.20
N VAL A 77 -4.06 5.17 -5.09
CA VAL A 77 -3.60 3.80 -4.92
C VAL A 77 -3.93 3.27 -3.54
N GLY A 78 -4.47 2.06 -3.50
CA GLY A 78 -4.60 1.26 -2.30
C GLY A 78 -3.54 0.16 -2.26
N SER A 79 -3.08 -0.21 -1.07
CA SER A 79 -2.00 -1.20 -0.91
C SER A 79 -2.31 -2.29 0.11
N ALA A 80 -1.94 -3.53 -0.24
CA ALA A 80 -1.96 -4.67 0.67
C ALA A 80 -0.60 -5.38 0.70
N GLY A 81 -0.23 -5.93 1.86
CA GLY A 81 1.04 -6.60 2.11
C GLY A 81 2.03 -5.75 2.91
N HIS A 82 3.31 -5.77 2.55
CA HIS A 82 4.35 -5.01 3.24
C HIS A 82 4.26 -3.51 2.96
N VAL A 83 3.84 -2.74 3.98
CA VAL A 83 3.70 -1.27 3.91
C VAL A 83 4.99 -0.56 3.46
N ALA A 84 6.17 -1.07 3.86
CA ALA A 84 7.45 -0.48 3.47
C ALA A 84 7.72 -0.61 1.96
N ASP A 85 7.28 -1.71 1.36
CA ASP A 85 7.38 -1.95 -0.08
C ASP A 85 6.37 -1.08 -0.83
N ALA A 86 5.13 -1.02 -0.32
CA ALA A 86 4.07 -0.19 -0.88
C ALA A 86 4.50 1.28 -0.97
N ARG A 87 5.01 1.87 0.12
CA ARG A 87 5.47 3.28 0.13
C ARG A 87 6.50 3.58 -0.97
N ARG A 88 7.44 2.67 -1.22
CA ARG A 88 8.43 2.85 -2.30
C ARG A 88 7.78 2.88 -3.69
N LEU A 89 6.78 2.04 -3.91
CA LEU A 89 6.04 2.00 -5.18
C LEU A 89 5.13 3.22 -5.33
N VAL A 90 4.49 3.68 -4.25
CA VAL A 90 3.70 4.92 -4.24
C VAL A 90 4.58 6.13 -4.57
N ASP A 91 5.74 6.25 -3.94
CA ASP A 91 6.69 7.34 -4.23
C ASP A 91 7.26 7.28 -5.65
N PHE A 92 7.38 6.08 -6.21
CA PHE A 92 7.73 5.90 -7.61
C PHE A 92 6.58 6.35 -8.52
N ALA A 93 5.35 5.93 -8.24
CA ALA A 93 4.15 6.28 -9.01
C ALA A 93 3.91 7.80 -9.02
N ARG A 94 4.03 8.47 -7.87
CA ARG A 94 3.94 9.94 -7.76
C ARG A 94 4.96 10.65 -8.65
N ARG A 95 6.22 10.22 -8.59
CA ARG A 95 7.28 10.81 -9.42
C ARG A 95 7.06 10.55 -10.91
N TYR A 96 6.61 9.36 -11.27
CA TYR A 96 6.26 9.03 -12.63
C TYR A 96 5.12 9.91 -13.14
N ALA A 97 4.04 10.06 -12.36
CA ALA A 97 2.89 10.89 -12.70
C ALA A 97 3.29 12.36 -12.95
N GLN A 98 4.09 12.95 -12.06
CA GLN A 98 4.59 14.32 -12.24
C GLN A 98 5.53 14.45 -13.46
N HIS A 99 6.34 13.42 -13.74
CA HIS A 99 7.23 13.42 -14.90
C HIS A 99 6.45 13.38 -16.21
N GLU A 100 5.41 12.55 -16.31
CA GLU A 100 4.53 12.50 -17.48
C GLU A 100 3.82 13.84 -17.70
N ARG A 101 3.29 14.44 -16.62
CA ARG A 101 2.67 15.77 -16.65
C ARG A 101 3.64 16.84 -17.15
N LEU A 102 4.88 16.84 -16.67
CA LEU A 102 5.91 17.78 -17.12
C LEU A 102 6.31 17.57 -18.58
N ARG A 103 6.38 16.31 -19.02
CA ARG A 103 6.88 15.93 -20.34
C ARG A 103 5.84 16.15 -21.44
N TYR A 104 4.58 15.83 -21.18
CA TYR A 104 3.51 15.85 -22.18
C TYR A 104 2.53 17.01 -21.99
N GLY A 105 2.52 17.66 -20.82
CA GLY A 105 1.65 18.80 -20.53
C GLY A 105 0.21 18.42 -20.20
N GLU A 106 -0.07 17.14 -19.95
CA GLU A 106 -1.39 16.61 -19.62
C GLU A 106 -1.31 15.67 -18.40
N PRO A 107 -2.38 15.52 -17.60
CA PRO A 107 -2.42 14.53 -16.52
C PRO A 107 -2.18 13.11 -17.06
N PRO A 108 -1.46 12.25 -16.33
CA PRO A 108 -1.22 10.88 -16.76
C PRO A 108 -2.51 10.05 -16.68
N GLY A 109 -2.69 9.14 -17.64
CA GLY A 109 -3.74 8.12 -17.56
C GLY A 109 -3.47 7.11 -16.44
N VAL A 110 -4.53 6.43 -15.96
CA VAL A 110 -4.41 5.36 -14.95
C VAL A 110 -3.55 4.20 -15.47
N GLU A 111 -3.77 3.78 -16.72
CA GLU A 111 -3.05 2.66 -17.34
C GLU A 111 -1.55 2.90 -17.49
N PRO A 112 -1.06 4.05 -18.02
CA PRO A 112 0.36 4.38 -18.02
C PRO A 112 1.02 4.28 -16.64
N VAL A 113 0.37 4.83 -15.60
CA VAL A 113 0.88 4.77 -14.22
C VAL A 113 0.94 3.32 -13.73
N ALA A 114 -0.13 2.55 -13.95
CA ALA A 114 -0.18 1.16 -13.55
C ALA A 114 0.90 0.31 -14.25
N LYS A 115 1.11 0.50 -15.55
CA LYS A 115 2.17 -0.17 -16.32
C LYS A 115 3.56 0.20 -15.82
N ALA A 116 3.83 1.48 -15.59
CA ALA A 116 5.13 1.92 -15.09
C ALA A 116 5.45 1.32 -13.72
N VAL A 117 4.46 1.24 -12.83
CA VAL A 117 4.62 0.60 -11.52
C VAL A 117 4.82 -0.91 -11.67
N ALA A 118 4.07 -1.55 -12.56
CA ALA A 118 4.20 -2.98 -12.85
C ALA A 118 5.60 -3.32 -13.40
N ASP A 119 6.11 -2.54 -14.35
CA ASP A 119 7.48 -2.66 -14.87
C ASP A 119 8.51 -2.53 -13.74
N ARG A 120 8.32 -1.56 -12.84
CA ARG A 120 9.19 -1.35 -11.68
C ARG A 120 9.18 -2.53 -10.70
N VAL A 121 8.04 -3.20 -10.54
CA VAL A 121 7.93 -4.43 -9.75
C VAL A 121 8.63 -5.57 -10.48
N GLN A 122 8.39 -5.69 -11.78
CA GLN A 122 8.92 -6.71 -12.67
C GLN A 122 10.46 -6.71 -12.69
N GLU A 123 11.11 -5.54 -12.69
CA GLU A 123 12.57 -5.41 -12.62
C GLU A 123 13.19 -6.21 -11.46
N SER A 124 12.50 -6.28 -10.31
CA SER A 124 12.96 -7.01 -9.12
C SER A 124 12.84 -8.54 -9.25
N THR A 125 12.16 -9.02 -10.29
CA THR A 125 12.03 -10.45 -10.60
C THR A 125 13.06 -10.93 -11.63
N GLN A 126 13.60 -10.01 -12.44
CA GLN A 126 14.61 -10.32 -13.47
C GLN A 126 16.04 -10.01 -13.05
N THR A 127 16.21 -9.17 -12.01
CA THR A 127 17.54 -8.75 -11.54
C THR A 127 17.90 -9.44 -10.23
N GLY A 128 19.08 -10.06 -10.20
CA GLY A 128 19.60 -10.67 -8.97
C GLY A 128 20.00 -9.64 -7.91
N GLY A 129 19.93 -10.02 -6.63
CA GLY A 129 20.40 -9.19 -5.51
C GLY A 129 19.30 -8.34 -4.85
N THR A 130 18.09 -8.35 -5.39
CA THR A 130 16.89 -7.82 -4.74
C THR A 130 15.87 -8.93 -4.55
N ARG A 131 14.95 -8.77 -3.60
CA ARG A 131 13.77 -9.65 -3.46
C ARG A 131 12.59 -9.01 -4.20
N PRO A 132 11.62 -9.81 -4.68
CA PRO A 132 10.35 -9.26 -5.17
C PRO A 132 9.64 -8.43 -4.09
N PHE A 133 8.81 -7.49 -4.53
CA PHE A 133 7.99 -6.69 -3.63
C PHE A 133 6.91 -7.56 -3.00
N GLY A 134 6.78 -7.53 -1.68
CA GLY A 134 5.76 -8.30 -0.95
C GLY A 134 4.46 -7.50 -0.78
N THR A 135 4.05 -6.78 -1.81
CA THR A 135 2.84 -5.94 -1.80
C THR A 135 2.12 -6.03 -3.13
N ALA A 136 0.80 -5.95 -3.10
CA ALA A 136 -0.03 -5.72 -4.26
C ALA A 136 -0.69 -4.34 -4.15
N LEU A 137 -0.93 -3.73 -5.30
CA LEU A 137 -1.50 -2.39 -5.40
C LEU A 137 -2.79 -2.41 -6.21
N LEU A 138 -3.76 -1.61 -5.80
CA LEU A 138 -4.93 -1.25 -6.59
C LEU A 138 -4.77 0.21 -7.00
N VAL A 139 -4.49 0.46 -8.27
CA VAL A 139 -4.33 1.80 -8.85
C VAL A 139 -5.62 2.17 -9.55
N GLY A 140 -6.31 3.17 -9.02
CA GLY A 140 -7.60 3.65 -9.53
C GLY A 140 -7.55 5.12 -9.90
N GLY A 141 -8.45 5.54 -10.77
CA GLY A 141 -8.62 6.94 -11.10
C GLY A 141 -9.70 7.18 -12.14
N VAL A 142 -10.08 8.44 -12.27
CA VAL A 142 -11.02 8.91 -13.29
C VAL A 142 -10.29 9.91 -14.18
N THR A 143 -10.09 9.52 -15.43
CA THR A 143 -9.45 10.34 -16.46
C THR A 143 -10.42 10.55 -17.62
N ASP A 144 -9.99 11.21 -18.68
CA ASP A 144 -10.84 11.51 -19.85
C ASP A 144 -11.39 10.23 -20.52
N ASP A 145 -10.68 9.11 -20.38
CA ASP A 145 -11.09 7.78 -20.84
C ASP A 145 -12.12 7.07 -19.93
N GLY A 146 -12.59 7.75 -18.87
CA GLY A 146 -13.51 7.22 -17.87
C GLY A 146 -12.82 6.60 -16.64
N PRO A 147 -13.62 6.03 -15.71
CA PRO A 147 -13.10 5.41 -14.51
C PRO A 147 -12.37 4.11 -14.85
N ARG A 148 -11.18 3.91 -14.28
CA ARG A 148 -10.38 2.70 -14.46
C ARG A 148 -9.75 2.25 -13.14
N LEU A 149 -9.66 0.94 -12.98
CA LEU A 149 -9.04 0.28 -11.84
C LEU A 149 -8.08 -0.80 -12.35
N TYR A 150 -6.85 -0.76 -11.86
CA TYR A 150 -5.81 -1.73 -12.17
C TYR A 150 -5.29 -2.40 -10.90
N GLN A 151 -5.10 -3.71 -10.95
CA GLN A 151 -4.39 -4.46 -9.94
C GLN A 151 -2.97 -4.72 -10.42
N ILE A 152 -2.00 -4.54 -9.52
CA ILE A 152 -0.60 -4.88 -9.75
C ILE A 152 -0.18 -5.84 -8.66
N ASP A 153 0.25 -7.05 -9.05
CA ASP A 153 0.74 -8.05 -8.13
C ASP A 153 2.29 -8.17 -8.16
N PRO A 154 2.91 -8.90 -7.22
CA PRO A 154 4.36 -9.08 -7.14
C PRO A 154 5.08 -9.64 -8.39
N SER A 155 4.37 -10.18 -9.39
CA SER A 155 4.95 -10.59 -10.67
C SER A 155 5.24 -9.41 -11.59
N GLY A 156 4.65 -8.24 -11.33
CA GLY A 156 4.72 -7.08 -12.21
C GLY A 156 3.76 -7.16 -13.40
N THR A 157 2.63 -7.85 -13.26
CA THR A 157 1.54 -7.84 -14.25
C THR A 157 0.47 -6.83 -13.84
N PRO A 158 0.12 -5.84 -14.69
CA PRO A 158 -1.00 -4.95 -14.47
C PRO A 158 -2.27 -5.50 -15.14
N ASP A 159 -3.27 -5.85 -14.33
CA ASP A 159 -4.57 -6.34 -14.82
C ASP A 159 -5.64 -5.27 -14.62
N ALA A 160 -6.51 -5.07 -15.59
CA ALA A 160 -7.65 -4.14 -15.48
C ALA A 160 -8.87 -4.85 -14.86
N TRP A 161 -9.53 -4.20 -13.91
CA TRP A 161 -10.66 -4.78 -13.17
C TRP A 161 -11.87 -3.86 -13.12
N ARG A 162 -13.06 -4.45 -13.04
CA ARG A 162 -14.30 -3.75 -12.69
C ARG A 162 -14.43 -3.57 -11.18
N ALA A 163 -14.10 -4.62 -10.43
CA ALA A 163 -13.87 -4.58 -9.01
C ALA A 163 -12.74 -5.57 -8.68
N ALA A 164 -11.92 -5.25 -7.69
CA ALA A 164 -10.78 -6.06 -7.30
C ALA A 164 -10.56 -6.03 -5.79
N ALA A 165 -9.98 -7.10 -5.26
CA ALA A 165 -9.63 -7.22 -3.85
C ALA A 165 -8.23 -7.81 -3.70
N VAL A 166 -7.46 -7.25 -2.77
CA VAL A 166 -6.11 -7.71 -2.42
C VAL A 166 -5.94 -7.79 -0.90
N GLY A 167 -5.04 -8.65 -0.43
CA GLY A 167 -4.78 -8.85 1.01
C GLY A 167 -5.53 -10.04 1.60
N SER A 168 -5.67 -10.05 2.92
CA SER A 168 -6.32 -11.12 3.68
C SER A 168 -7.82 -11.17 3.38
N GLY A 169 -8.37 -12.37 3.15
CA GLY A 169 -9.79 -12.53 2.81
C GLY A 169 -10.14 -12.13 1.38
N ALA A 170 -9.16 -11.78 0.53
CA ALA A 170 -9.43 -11.35 -0.85
C ALA A 170 -10.23 -12.37 -1.69
N GLY A 171 -10.14 -13.68 -1.38
CA GLY A 171 -10.96 -14.70 -2.02
C GLY A 171 -12.45 -14.53 -1.73
N ASP A 172 -12.81 -14.36 -0.46
CA ASP A 172 -14.19 -14.20 -0.01
C ASP A 172 -14.76 -12.85 -0.45
N ILE A 173 -13.96 -11.78 -0.34
CA ILE A 173 -14.32 -10.45 -0.84
C ILE A 173 -14.62 -10.51 -2.34
N ARG A 174 -13.76 -11.18 -3.12
CA ARG A 174 -13.96 -11.30 -4.56
C ARG A 174 -15.21 -12.11 -4.89
N ALA A 175 -15.48 -13.21 -4.18
CA ALA A 175 -16.72 -13.97 -4.39
C ALA A 175 -17.96 -13.08 -4.14
N TYR A 176 -17.95 -12.29 -3.07
CA TYR A 176 -19.03 -11.32 -2.80
C TYR A 176 -19.16 -10.26 -3.92
N LEU A 177 -18.04 -9.73 -4.41
CA LEU A 177 -18.04 -8.79 -5.54
C LEU A 177 -18.55 -9.44 -6.83
N GLU A 178 -18.23 -10.71 -7.09
CA GLU A 178 -18.72 -11.44 -8.27
C GLU A 178 -20.24 -11.62 -8.25
N ASP A 179 -20.83 -11.81 -7.06
CA ASP A 179 -22.28 -12.00 -6.90
C ASP A 179 -23.07 -10.67 -6.95
N GLU A 180 -22.54 -9.60 -6.34
CA GLU A 180 -23.29 -8.35 -6.10
C GLU A 180 -22.92 -7.20 -7.06
N TYR A 181 -21.85 -7.31 -7.84
CA TYR A 181 -21.44 -6.24 -8.74
C TYR A 181 -22.40 -6.08 -9.92
N ALA A 182 -22.79 -4.82 -10.19
CA ALA A 182 -23.51 -4.43 -11.40
C ALA A 182 -22.69 -3.40 -12.20
N ASP A 183 -22.85 -3.39 -13.51
CA ASP A 183 -22.23 -2.35 -14.35
C ASP A 183 -22.90 -1.00 -14.13
N GLY A 184 -22.11 0.07 -14.11
CA GLY A 184 -22.63 1.44 -14.07
C GLY A 184 -23.16 1.88 -12.70
N LEU A 185 -22.65 1.31 -11.61
CA LEU A 185 -22.96 1.77 -10.24
C LEU A 185 -22.74 3.27 -10.11
N ASP A 186 -23.69 3.96 -9.48
CA ASP A 186 -23.46 5.32 -9.03
C ASP A 186 -22.45 5.37 -7.87
N ARG A 187 -22.12 6.59 -7.44
CA ARG A 187 -21.13 6.83 -6.41
C ARG A 187 -21.47 6.16 -5.07
N GLU A 188 -22.74 6.21 -4.66
CA GLU A 188 -23.19 5.70 -3.36
C GLU A 188 -23.30 4.18 -3.38
N ALA A 189 -23.82 3.61 -4.48
CA ALA A 189 -23.89 2.17 -4.68
C ALA A 189 -22.49 1.53 -4.77
N ALA A 190 -21.54 2.16 -5.47
CA ALA A 190 -20.16 1.70 -5.53
C ALA A 190 -19.47 1.74 -4.14
N LEU A 191 -19.76 2.77 -3.35
CA LEU A 191 -19.25 2.91 -1.98
C LEU A 191 -19.84 1.83 -1.07
N SER A 192 -21.15 1.67 -1.07
CA SER A 192 -21.85 0.66 -0.27
C SER A 192 -21.37 -0.75 -0.62
N LEU A 193 -21.23 -1.06 -1.91
CA LEU A 193 -20.68 -2.33 -2.39
C LEU A 193 -19.26 -2.57 -1.86
N ALA A 194 -18.39 -1.57 -1.93
CA ALA A 194 -17.01 -1.69 -1.45
C ALA A 194 -16.94 -1.98 0.07
N LEU A 195 -17.79 -1.33 0.86
CA LEU A 195 -17.85 -1.52 2.32
C LEU A 195 -18.44 -2.88 2.70
N ARG A 196 -19.53 -3.29 2.06
CA ARG A 196 -20.15 -4.61 2.28
C ARG A 196 -19.21 -5.74 1.85
N ALA A 197 -18.50 -5.58 0.74
CA ALA A 197 -17.49 -6.54 0.30
C ALA A 197 -16.34 -6.66 1.31
N LEU A 198 -15.85 -5.55 1.86
CA LEU A 198 -14.84 -5.58 2.92
C LEU A 198 -15.35 -6.27 4.19
N SER A 199 -16.61 -6.05 4.55
CA SER A 199 -17.23 -6.70 5.70
C SER A 199 -17.41 -8.21 5.48
N ALA A 200 -17.70 -8.65 4.25
CA ALA A 200 -17.83 -10.07 3.93
C ALA A 200 -16.50 -10.84 4.05
N GLY A 201 -15.38 -10.17 3.79
CA GLY A 201 -14.04 -10.76 3.89
C GLY A 201 -13.38 -10.72 5.26
N THR A 202 -14.12 -10.38 6.31
CA THR A 202 -13.57 -10.13 7.63
C THR A 202 -14.55 -10.59 8.70
N ASP A 203 -14.05 -11.31 9.71
CA ASP A 203 -14.89 -11.81 10.80
C ASP A 203 -15.26 -10.73 11.84
N ASP A 204 -14.49 -9.64 11.90
CA ASP A 204 -14.68 -8.54 12.85
C ASP A 204 -15.54 -7.41 12.25
N GLU A 205 -16.27 -6.72 13.10
CA GLU A 205 -17.01 -5.52 12.70
C GLU A 205 -16.06 -4.39 12.23
N LEU A 206 -16.46 -3.68 11.16
CA LEU A 206 -15.73 -2.52 10.66
C LEU A 206 -15.99 -1.33 11.57
N SER A 207 -14.92 -0.74 12.09
CA SER A 207 -15.00 0.49 12.88
C SER A 207 -14.41 1.67 12.10
N PRO A 208 -14.95 2.90 12.25
CA PRO A 208 -14.41 4.09 11.57
C PRO A 208 -12.89 4.31 11.70
N PRO A 209 -12.23 4.12 12.86
CA PRO A 209 -10.78 4.32 12.98
C PRO A 209 -9.95 3.22 12.29
N GLN A 210 -10.57 2.09 11.92
CA GLN A 210 -9.92 0.99 11.22
C GLN A 210 -10.27 0.96 9.73
N LEU A 211 -11.07 1.90 9.25
CA LEU A 211 -11.52 1.93 7.88
C LEU A 211 -10.87 3.13 7.19
N ASP A 212 -10.23 2.90 6.04
CA ASP A 212 -9.82 3.96 5.13
C ASP A 212 -10.72 3.89 3.89
N VAL A 213 -11.27 5.02 3.48
CA VAL A 213 -12.07 5.15 2.26
C VAL A 213 -11.57 6.34 1.47
N ALA A 214 -11.42 6.15 0.16
CA ALA A 214 -11.20 7.21 -0.79
C ALA A 214 -12.11 7.03 -1.99
N VAL A 215 -12.74 8.12 -2.42
CA VAL A 215 -13.53 8.17 -3.65
C VAL A 215 -12.78 9.02 -4.66
N LEU A 216 -12.65 8.51 -5.88
CA LEU A 216 -12.05 9.19 -7.00
C LEU A 216 -13.11 9.50 -8.04
N ASP A 217 -13.21 10.75 -8.43
CA ASP A 217 -14.08 11.23 -9.51
C ASP A 217 -13.38 12.35 -10.30
N ASP A 218 -14.11 13.05 -11.16
CA ASP A 218 -13.55 14.15 -11.96
C ASP A 218 -13.12 15.37 -11.09
N ALA A 219 -13.67 15.51 -9.87
CA ALA A 219 -13.21 16.53 -8.92
C ALA A 219 -11.88 16.13 -8.27
N GLY A 220 -11.63 14.83 -8.11
CA GLY A 220 -10.35 14.27 -7.74
C GLY A 220 -10.44 13.19 -6.66
N PHE A 221 -9.35 13.03 -5.93
CA PHE A 221 -9.16 12.08 -4.86
C PHE A 221 -9.66 12.69 -3.56
N GLU A 222 -10.72 12.10 -3.02
CA GLU A 222 -11.33 12.50 -1.77
C GLU A 222 -11.17 11.39 -0.74
N ALA A 223 -10.21 11.56 0.18
CA ALA A 223 -10.11 10.72 1.36
C ALA A 223 -11.15 11.12 2.39
N PHE A 224 -11.88 10.14 2.92
CA PHE A 224 -12.90 10.42 3.93
C PHE A 224 -12.26 10.66 5.29
N ASP A 225 -12.76 11.67 6.00
CA ASP A 225 -12.48 11.84 7.42
C ASP A 225 -13.25 10.81 8.26
N ARG A 226 -13.04 10.86 9.58
CA ARG A 226 -13.64 9.92 10.51
C ARG A 226 -15.17 9.96 10.54
N ASP A 227 -15.75 11.15 10.49
CA ASP A 227 -17.20 11.33 10.61
C ASP A 227 -17.89 10.83 9.33
N ARG A 228 -17.27 11.08 8.18
CA ARG A 228 -17.76 10.59 6.89
C ARG A 228 -17.59 9.09 6.71
N ARG A 229 -16.54 8.49 7.28
CA ARG A 229 -16.40 7.02 7.37
C ARG A 229 -17.52 6.41 8.20
N ALA A 230 -17.91 7.05 9.30
CA ALA A 230 -19.02 6.58 10.14
C ALA A 230 -20.36 6.69 9.40
N ALA A 231 -20.64 7.83 8.78
CA ALA A 231 -21.84 8.01 7.94
C ALA A 231 -21.91 6.96 6.82
N ALA A 232 -20.79 6.71 6.12
CA ALA A 232 -20.75 5.73 5.06
C ALA A 232 -21.01 4.28 5.54
N LEU A 233 -20.62 3.93 6.76
CA LEU A 233 -20.95 2.64 7.36
C LEU A 233 -22.44 2.55 7.68
N ASP A 234 -23.00 3.61 8.28
CA ASP A 234 -24.43 3.68 8.61
C ASP A 234 -25.30 3.60 7.33
N ASP A 235 -24.93 4.32 6.27
CA ASP A 235 -25.60 4.30 4.96
C ASP A 235 -25.49 2.94 4.26
N ALA A 236 -24.45 2.16 4.56
CA ALA A 236 -24.27 0.80 4.03
C ALA A 236 -25.05 -0.27 4.83
N ASP A 237 -25.83 0.14 5.83
CA ASP A 237 -26.48 -0.72 6.83
C ASP A 237 -25.48 -1.58 7.64
N LEU A 238 -24.25 -1.11 7.78
CA LEU A 238 -23.21 -1.76 8.57
C LEU A 238 -23.10 -1.08 9.93
N PRO A 239 -23.18 -1.82 11.04
CA PRO A 239 -23.17 -1.20 12.37
C PRO A 239 -21.85 -0.46 12.63
N ALA A 240 -21.93 0.85 12.84
CA ALA A 240 -20.77 1.65 13.26
C ALA A 240 -20.49 1.43 14.75
N SER A 241 -19.77 0.36 15.14
CA SER A 241 -19.40 0.19 16.54
C SER A 241 -18.18 1.05 16.93
N PHE A 242 -18.46 2.28 17.37
CA PHE A 242 -17.54 3.04 18.21
C PHE A 242 -18.28 3.61 19.42
N ARG A 243 -18.29 2.87 20.54
CA ARG A 243 -18.61 3.45 21.84
C ARG A 243 -17.33 3.99 22.45
N PRO A 244 -17.11 5.32 22.55
CA PRO A 244 -16.01 5.84 23.34
C PRO A 244 -16.22 5.32 24.76
N SER A 245 -15.23 4.60 25.31
CA SER A 245 -15.29 4.20 26.70
C SER A 245 -15.36 5.48 27.54
N ARG A 246 -16.55 5.86 27.99
CA ARG A 246 -16.73 6.82 29.09
C ARG A 246 -16.27 6.13 30.37
N ARG A 247 -14.98 5.82 30.48
CA ARG A 247 -14.33 5.74 31.78
C ARG A 247 -14.20 7.17 32.25
N ARG A 248 -15.31 7.65 32.83
CA ARG A 248 -15.29 8.76 33.77
C ARG A 248 -14.19 8.39 34.77
N TRP A 249 -13.06 9.08 34.74
CA TRP A 249 -12.19 9.15 35.91
C TRP A 249 -13.02 9.85 36.97
N GLY A 250 -13.91 9.07 37.61
CA GLY A 250 -14.59 9.49 38.81
C GLY A 250 -13.49 9.77 39.81
N SER A 251 -13.39 11.02 40.22
CA SER A 251 -12.72 11.44 41.44
C SER A 251 -13.22 10.53 42.56
N ARG A 252 -12.50 9.43 42.82
CA ARG A 252 -12.57 8.78 44.11
C ARG A 252 -11.87 9.73 45.06
N SER A 253 -12.68 10.59 45.67
CA SER A 253 -12.35 11.21 46.94
C SER A 253 -11.81 10.13 47.85
N CYS A 254 -10.59 10.33 48.34
CA CYS A 254 -10.00 9.51 49.38
C CYS A 254 -10.98 9.44 50.57
N PRO A 255 -11.40 8.26 51.01
CA PRO A 255 -12.25 8.17 52.19
C PRO A 255 -11.44 8.52 53.45
N GLY A 256 -11.81 9.63 54.08
CA GLY A 256 -11.80 9.79 55.53
C GLY A 256 -10.43 9.89 56.22
N SER A 257 -9.91 11.11 56.32
CA SER A 257 -9.13 11.52 57.48
C SER A 257 -10.07 11.58 58.70
N ARG A 258 -9.94 10.63 59.62
CA ARG A 258 -10.39 10.80 61.00
C ARG A 258 -9.21 10.62 61.94
N SER A 259 -8.85 11.74 62.55
CA SER A 259 -7.96 11.88 63.69
C SER A 259 -8.39 10.99 64.84
N HIS A 260 -7.50 10.11 65.32
CA HIS A 260 -7.48 9.62 66.71
C HIS A 260 -6.02 9.53 67.17
N ALA A 261 -5.76 10.18 68.30
CA ALA A 261 -4.47 10.25 68.97
C ALA A 261 -4.33 9.14 70.03
N ARG A 262 -3.06 8.79 70.34
CA ARG A 262 -2.53 7.94 71.43
C ARG A 262 -2.72 6.43 71.20
N SER A 263 -1.78 5.53 71.48
CA SER A 263 -0.53 5.56 72.26
C SER A 263 0.35 4.36 71.88
N ASP A 264 1.65 4.60 71.79
CA ASP A 264 2.75 3.79 72.34
C ASP A 264 2.60 2.25 72.44
N ARG A 265 3.37 1.50 71.63
CA ARG A 265 4.36 0.48 72.09
C ARG A 265 4.79 -0.49 70.96
N ARG A 266 6.10 -0.46 70.70
CA ARG A 266 7.05 -1.60 70.56
C ARG A 266 6.89 -2.62 69.40
N ARG A 267 8.08 -2.83 68.81
CA ARG A 267 8.65 -4.03 68.16
C ARG A 267 8.42 -4.22 66.65
N SER A 268 9.43 -3.82 65.90
CA SER A 268 9.84 -4.41 64.63
C SER A 268 10.07 -5.92 64.76
N PRO A 269 9.87 -6.67 63.67
CA PRO A 269 10.87 -7.66 63.28
C PRO A 269 11.29 -7.47 61.82
N GLN A 270 12.59 -7.28 61.63
CA GLN A 270 13.26 -7.48 60.35
C GLN A 270 13.21 -8.97 59.96
N ARG A 271 13.06 -9.27 58.67
CA ARG A 271 13.48 -10.53 58.05
C ARG A 271 13.66 -10.35 56.52
N PRO A 272 14.47 -11.20 55.86
CA PRO A 272 15.71 -10.75 55.23
C PRO A 272 15.70 -10.86 53.69
N ALA A 273 16.61 -10.14 53.05
CA ALA A 273 16.87 -10.21 51.61
C ALA A 273 17.47 -11.58 51.24
N GLY A 274 16.83 -12.28 50.30
CA GLY A 274 17.36 -13.50 49.69
C GLY A 274 18.49 -13.21 48.68
N PRO A 275 19.37 -14.21 48.41
CA PRO A 275 20.58 -13.99 47.62
C PRO A 275 20.28 -13.89 46.11
N ARG A 276 20.99 -12.98 45.44
CA ARG A 276 21.03 -12.86 43.99
C ARG A 276 21.86 -14.01 43.41
N ALA A 277 21.32 -14.73 42.43
CA ALA A 277 22.03 -15.76 41.69
C ALA A 277 23.08 -15.12 40.75
N ASP A 278 24.32 -15.60 40.86
CA ASP A 278 25.43 -15.28 39.97
C ASP A 278 25.25 -15.97 38.60
N ASP A 279 25.34 -15.20 37.52
CA ASP A 279 25.39 -15.67 36.13
C ASP A 279 26.85 -15.89 35.69
N PRO A 280 27.31 -17.14 35.47
CA PRO A 280 28.70 -17.44 35.16
C PRO A 280 28.91 -17.52 33.64
N ARG A 281 28.66 -16.45 32.88
CA ARG A 281 29.08 -16.34 31.47
C ARG A 281 29.68 -15.00 31.06
N ARG A 282 30.22 -14.24 32.00
CA ARG A 282 31.09 -13.07 31.72
C ARG A 282 32.55 -13.37 32.03
N ARG A 283 33.22 -14.18 31.19
CA ARG A 283 34.69 -14.13 31.05
C ARG A 283 35.14 -14.38 29.61
N GLY A 284 35.80 -13.37 29.04
CA GLY A 284 36.84 -13.56 28.02
C GLY A 284 36.47 -13.19 26.59
N ARG A 285 36.83 -11.96 26.18
CA ARG A 285 37.84 -11.67 25.13
C ARG A 285 37.78 -10.18 24.77
N ARG A 286 38.69 -9.39 25.38
CA ARG A 286 39.05 -8.06 24.86
C ARG A 286 39.84 -8.28 23.57
N ARG A 287 39.27 -7.95 22.42
CA ARG A 287 40.02 -7.79 21.16
C ARG A 287 40.33 -6.31 20.99
N GLY A 288 41.63 -5.98 20.91
CA GLY A 288 42.11 -4.63 20.57
C GLY A 288 41.74 -4.22 19.14
N PRO A 289 41.89 -2.94 18.79
CA PRO A 289 41.43 -2.41 17.52
C PRO A 289 42.30 -2.94 16.36
N PRO A 290 41.73 -3.20 15.16
CA PRO A 290 42.51 -3.64 14.02
C PRO A 290 43.38 -2.51 13.48
N ARG A 291 44.63 -2.84 13.18
CA ARG A 291 45.62 -1.99 12.52
C ARG A 291 45.24 -1.75 11.05
N GLY A 292 45.29 -0.47 10.64
CA GLY A 292 45.73 -0.04 9.31
C GLY A 292 44.87 -0.39 8.09
N LEU A 293 43.80 0.39 7.86
CA LEU A 293 43.24 0.54 6.51
C LEU A 293 44.07 1.57 5.73
N ARG A 294 44.95 1.09 4.83
CA ARG A 294 45.53 1.93 3.78
C ARG A 294 44.39 2.42 2.88
N ARG A 295 44.17 3.74 2.83
CA ARG A 295 43.25 4.37 1.87
C ARG A 295 43.70 4.03 0.45
N ARG A 296 43.00 3.13 -0.23
CA ARG A 296 43.07 3.02 -1.71
C ARG A 296 42.47 4.31 -2.28
N ARG A 297 43.26 5.07 -3.05
CA ARG A 297 42.75 6.16 -3.88
C ARG A 297 41.77 5.56 -4.90
N LEU A 298 40.59 6.15 -5.01
CA LEU A 298 39.66 5.87 -6.11
C LEU A 298 40.28 6.40 -7.41
N PRO A 299 40.15 5.70 -8.55
CA PRO A 299 40.55 6.25 -9.84
C PRO A 299 39.64 7.42 -10.21
N GLU A 300 40.23 8.51 -10.69
CA GLU A 300 39.52 9.69 -11.17
C GLU A 300 38.61 9.32 -12.34
N THR A 301 37.33 9.70 -12.27
CA THR A 301 36.41 9.67 -13.40
C THR A 301 36.89 10.61 -14.51
N PRO A 302 36.95 10.18 -15.78
CA PRO A 302 37.32 11.08 -16.88
C PRO A 302 36.26 12.17 -17.04
N ARG A 303 36.74 13.42 -17.17
CA ARG A 303 35.93 14.62 -17.39
C ARG A 303 35.11 14.48 -18.68
N ARG A 304 33.81 14.82 -18.62
CA ARG A 304 32.95 14.95 -19.80
C ARG A 304 33.51 16.03 -20.75
N PRO A 305 33.54 15.80 -22.08
CA PRO A 305 33.84 16.86 -23.04
C PRO A 305 32.67 17.87 -23.12
N PRO A 306 32.94 19.13 -23.50
CA PRO A 306 31.94 20.19 -23.56
C PRO A 306 30.88 19.92 -24.65
N SER A 307 29.64 20.35 -24.36
CA SER A 307 28.50 20.28 -25.26
C SER A 307 28.70 21.15 -26.50
N VAL A 308 28.65 20.54 -27.68
CA VAL A 308 28.57 21.28 -28.95
C VAL A 308 27.14 21.77 -29.14
N ALA A 309 27.00 23.09 -29.22
CA ALA A 309 25.77 23.76 -29.60
C ALA A 309 25.54 23.65 -31.11
N GLY A 310 24.32 23.26 -31.48
CA GLY A 310 23.65 23.72 -32.71
C GLY A 310 23.92 22.96 -34.00
N ASP A 311 22.91 22.23 -34.48
CA ASP A 311 22.55 22.35 -35.89
C ASP A 311 21.02 22.29 -36.09
N ARG A 312 20.43 23.47 -36.26
CA ARG A 312 19.00 23.66 -36.59
C ARG A 312 18.82 23.59 -38.10
N ARG A 313 18.98 22.42 -38.72
CA ARG A 313 18.56 22.22 -40.12
C ARG A 313 18.16 20.79 -40.40
N LEU A 314 16.98 20.36 -39.97
CA LEU A 314 16.27 19.17 -40.51
C LEU A 314 14.82 19.10 -39.99
N SER A 315 13.97 20.09 -40.30
CA SER A 315 12.52 19.96 -40.05
C SER A 315 11.61 20.70 -41.04
N ARG A 316 12.12 21.07 -42.22
CA ARG A 316 11.30 21.61 -43.32
C ARG A 316 11.33 20.71 -44.54
N ARG A 317 10.82 19.48 -44.43
CA ARG A 317 10.51 18.65 -45.61
C ARG A 317 9.56 17.47 -45.35
N ARG A 318 8.49 17.66 -44.55
CA ARG A 318 7.31 16.75 -44.56
C ARG A 318 6.02 17.53 -44.26
N ARG A 319 5.65 18.43 -45.17
CA ARG A 319 4.26 18.93 -45.32
C ARG A 319 4.01 19.21 -46.80
N ARG A 320 3.69 18.17 -47.55
CA ARG A 320 2.99 18.17 -48.84
C ARG A 320 2.76 16.70 -49.22
N ILE A 321 1.64 16.41 -49.88
CA ILE A 321 1.02 15.08 -50.13
C ILE A 321 0.10 14.68 -48.96
N ALA A 322 -1.23 14.60 -49.05
CA ALA A 322 -2.16 14.78 -50.16
C ALA A 322 -3.54 15.22 -49.60
N ARG A 323 -4.12 16.26 -50.20
CA ARG A 323 -5.58 16.49 -50.23
C ARG A 323 -5.95 16.47 -51.71
N ALA A 324 -6.81 15.53 -52.10
CA ALA A 324 -7.44 15.45 -53.41
C ALA A 324 -8.97 15.32 -53.23
N PRO A 325 -9.78 15.73 -54.22
CA PRO A 325 -10.98 16.53 -53.96
C PRO A 325 -12.30 15.75 -53.99
N ARG A 326 -13.30 16.33 -53.32
CA ARG A 326 -14.71 15.95 -53.40
C ARG A 326 -15.23 16.18 -54.83
N ARG A 327 -15.76 15.15 -55.48
CA ARG A 327 -16.57 15.27 -56.70
C ARG A 327 -17.99 15.71 -56.34
N ARG A 328 -18.42 16.83 -56.92
CA ARG A 328 -19.83 17.19 -57.17
C ARG A 328 -20.10 16.97 -58.67
N GLY A 329 -21.33 16.58 -59.01
CA GLY A 329 -21.88 16.66 -60.37
C GLY A 329 -22.61 15.38 -60.78
N GLY A 330 -23.93 15.43 -60.78
CA GLY A 330 -24.80 14.30 -61.12
C GLY A 330 -25.12 14.14 -62.61
N ARG A 331 -25.81 13.05 -62.89
CA ARG A 331 -26.99 12.88 -63.75
C ARG A 331 -27.71 11.62 -63.29
#